data_AF-A0A8H7LZL5-F1
#
_entry.id   AF-A0A8H7LZL5-F1
#
_cell.length_a   1.000
_cell.length_b   1.000
_cell.length_c   1.000
_cell.angle_alpha   90.00
_cell.angle_beta   90.00
_cell.angle_gamma   90.00
#
_symmetry.space_group_name_H-M   'P 1'
#
loop_
_entity.id
_entity.type
_entity.pdbx_description
1 polymer ?
#
loop_
_entity_poly.entity_id
_entity_poly.type
_entity_poly.pdbx_seq_one_letter_code
_entity_poly.pdbx_strand_id
1 'polypeptide(L)'
;MHKSTPLDIIFQIIQFVVWELKRCERTLQTELSKGKFQSGVANSCKAYRDMYMLEWTRYLTLHKVEDWKFAIDHNFASHVRSLVIKEDTLPSYTTVKAHLDFSQFDLIHTLTLDCHNDVGHSTSLGLKGQWSYKKIIPNLPRRLKSLVILNAHGPDLQVIQKAIKQCSGLESLTLGRCTKFNRPAGCEFWRSFPNDHDSYFSGQGVDGYANALGTELQGLPNLKAIFVNVYLTDTKYLSEADPEAAASVVQAPQLPPESNPEIENRVSKDATNNTIGSQPPVSVGSGMMELEKRGTKCQDEKVTEEAENVAAKVLFDCHPALETAGFISYWSKDHLGWSIRKRREENDNKSPDHREEQDVVGTVELLQSI
;
A
#
# COMPACT_ATOMS: atom_id res chain seq x y z
N MET A 1 50.42 -11.80 -11.00
CA MET A 1 49.15 -12.44 -10.58
C MET A 1 48.25 -11.36 -10.01
N HIS A 2 47.09 -11.07 -10.61
CA HIS A 2 46.08 -10.27 -9.93
C HIS A 2 45.43 -11.12 -8.84
N LYS A 3 45.33 -10.58 -7.61
CA LYS A 3 44.47 -11.16 -6.59
C LYS A 3 43.03 -10.98 -7.04
N SER A 4 42.26 -12.07 -7.12
CA SER A 4 40.82 -12.01 -7.35
C SER A 4 40.15 -11.25 -6.21
N THR A 5 39.18 -10.39 -6.53
CA THR A 5 38.36 -9.72 -5.50
C THR A 5 37.67 -10.78 -4.62
N PRO A 6 37.76 -10.66 -3.28
CA PRO A 6 37.06 -11.54 -2.35
C PRO A 6 35.54 -11.61 -2.60
N LEU A 7 34.95 -12.80 -2.44
CA LEU A 7 33.54 -13.06 -2.78
C LEU A 7 32.56 -12.30 -1.88
N ASP A 8 32.94 -12.05 -0.62
CA ASP A 8 32.24 -11.24 0.35
C ASP A 8 32.11 -9.77 -0.11
N ILE A 9 33.18 -9.18 -0.65
CA ILE A 9 33.15 -7.83 -1.23
C ILE A 9 32.23 -7.79 -2.45
N ILE A 10 32.29 -8.82 -3.32
CA ILE A 10 31.42 -8.91 -4.50
C ILE A 10 29.95 -9.06 -4.09
N PHE A 11 29.67 -9.83 -3.04
CA PHE A 11 28.33 -10.02 -2.50
C PHE A 11 27.77 -8.71 -1.93
N GLN A 12 28.56 -7.93 -1.19
CA GLN A 12 28.18 -6.59 -0.72
C GLN A 12 27.89 -5.63 -1.90
N ILE A 13 28.71 -5.66 -2.96
CA ILE A 13 28.46 -4.88 -4.17
C ILE A 13 27.14 -5.30 -4.83
N ILE A 14 26.85 -6.61 -4.93
CA ILE A 14 25.59 -7.12 -5.47
C ILE A 14 24.40 -6.66 -4.60
N GLN A 15 24.50 -6.75 -3.27
CA GLN A 15 23.46 -6.27 -2.36
C GLN A 15 23.19 -4.76 -2.53
N PHE A 16 24.25 -3.94 -2.60
CA PHE A 16 24.13 -2.50 -2.83
C PHE A 16 23.50 -2.18 -4.20
N VAL A 17 23.92 -2.88 -5.26
CA VAL A 17 23.35 -2.72 -6.61
C VAL A 17 21.87 -3.11 -6.63
N VAL A 18 21.48 -4.23 -6.01
CA VAL A 18 20.08 -4.66 -5.92
C VAL A 18 19.25 -3.65 -5.10
N TRP A 19 19.81 -3.07 -4.03
CA TRP A 19 19.16 -2.05 -3.23
C TRP A 19 18.94 -0.74 -4.00
N GLU A 20 19.98 -0.18 -4.63
CA GLU A 20 19.84 1.03 -5.46
C GLU A 20 18.89 0.82 -6.65
N LEU A 21 18.96 -0.34 -7.32
CA LEU A 21 18.04 -0.68 -8.41
C LEU A 21 16.57 -0.73 -7.98
N LYS A 22 16.30 -1.07 -6.71
CA LYS A 22 14.94 -1.06 -6.12
C LYS A 22 14.56 0.36 -5.67
N ARG A 23 15.50 1.13 -5.13
CA ARG A 23 15.31 2.53 -4.69
C ARG A 23 15.08 3.51 -5.85
N CYS A 24 15.71 3.33 -7.01
CA CYS A 24 15.61 4.25 -8.14
C CYS A 24 14.33 4.12 -9.01
N GLU A 25 13.25 3.54 -8.47
CA GLU A 25 11.87 3.58 -8.98
C GLU A 25 11.66 3.55 -10.52
N ARG A 26 12.24 2.56 -11.21
CA ARG A 26 11.75 2.11 -12.54
C ARG A 26 11.67 0.57 -12.69
N THR A 27 12.01 -0.18 -11.64
CA THR A 27 12.02 -1.66 -11.61
C THR A 27 10.81 -2.26 -10.92
N LEU A 28 9.94 -1.46 -10.29
CA LEU A 28 8.57 -1.88 -9.92
C LEU A 28 7.69 -2.23 -11.13
N GLN A 29 8.20 -2.06 -12.36
CA GLN A 29 7.59 -2.59 -13.60
C GLN A 29 8.53 -3.53 -14.39
N THR A 30 9.64 -4.01 -13.80
CA THR A 30 10.31 -5.19 -14.38
C THR A 30 9.46 -6.41 -14.09
N GLU A 31 8.46 -6.63 -14.95
CA GLU A 31 7.63 -7.83 -14.99
C GLU A 31 8.53 -9.07 -14.85
N LEU A 32 8.31 -9.80 -13.75
CA LEU A 32 9.06 -11.00 -13.40
C LEU A 32 8.95 -12.01 -14.55
N SER A 33 7.73 -12.16 -15.05
CA SER A 33 7.32 -12.89 -16.25
C SER A 33 8.05 -12.51 -17.56
N LYS A 34 8.66 -11.32 -17.67
CA LYS A 34 9.50 -10.93 -18.83
C LYS A 34 11.01 -11.16 -18.61
N GLY A 35 11.44 -11.62 -17.45
CA GLY A 35 12.85 -11.97 -17.18
C GLY A 35 13.84 -10.82 -17.40
N LYS A 36 13.41 -9.55 -17.27
CA LYS A 36 14.23 -8.36 -17.50
C LYS A 36 15.19 -8.08 -16.33
N PHE A 37 16.16 -8.97 -16.16
CA PHE A 37 17.27 -8.78 -15.22
C PHE A 37 18.31 -7.80 -15.80
N GLN A 38 19.11 -7.16 -14.92
CA GLN A 38 20.23 -6.34 -15.38
C GLN A 38 21.27 -7.20 -16.10
N SER A 39 21.33 -7.05 -17.42
CA SER A 39 22.09 -7.95 -18.31
C SER A 39 23.57 -8.02 -17.98
N GLY A 40 24.19 -6.93 -17.50
CA GLY A 40 25.60 -6.91 -17.10
C GLY A 40 25.92 -7.88 -15.95
N VAL A 41 25.11 -7.89 -14.89
CA VAL A 41 25.34 -8.77 -13.73
C VAL A 41 24.78 -10.18 -14.01
N ALA A 42 23.61 -10.27 -14.64
CA ALA A 42 22.98 -11.54 -14.97
C ALA A 42 23.76 -12.36 -16.02
N ASN A 43 24.49 -11.72 -16.94
CA ASN A 43 25.34 -12.39 -17.95
C ASN A 43 26.82 -12.48 -17.53
N SER A 44 27.14 -12.20 -16.27
CA SER A 44 28.49 -12.39 -15.73
C SER A 44 28.79 -13.89 -15.44
N CYS A 45 29.76 -14.20 -14.57
CA CYS A 45 30.05 -15.59 -14.24
C CYS A 45 28.89 -16.24 -13.46
N LYS A 46 28.78 -17.57 -13.52
CA LYS A 46 27.71 -18.32 -12.84
C LYS A 46 27.56 -17.93 -11.37
N ALA A 47 28.67 -17.83 -10.62
CA ALA A 47 28.63 -17.50 -9.20
C ALA A 47 28.00 -16.13 -8.90
N TYR A 48 28.33 -15.10 -9.68
CA TYR A 48 27.80 -13.76 -9.49
C TYR A 48 26.34 -13.65 -9.94
N ARG A 49 25.97 -14.36 -11.02
CA ARG A 49 24.56 -14.49 -11.41
C ARG A 49 23.74 -15.17 -10.31
N ASP A 50 24.24 -16.27 -9.76
CA ASP A 50 23.53 -17.03 -8.72
C ASP A 50 23.38 -16.18 -7.44
N MET A 51 24.43 -15.42 -7.04
CA MET A 51 24.36 -14.42 -5.95
C MET A 51 23.37 -13.27 -6.24
N TYR A 52 23.38 -12.72 -7.46
CA TYR A 52 22.46 -11.67 -7.88
C TYR A 52 21.01 -12.15 -7.84
N MET A 53 20.75 -13.35 -8.36
CA MET A 53 19.40 -13.93 -8.35
C MET A 53 18.90 -14.18 -6.92
N LEU A 54 19.77 -14.64 -6.00
CA LEU A 54 19.44 -14.80 -4.58
C LEU A 54 19.02 -13.47 -3.92
N GLU A 55 19.80 -12.41 -4.05
CA GLU A 55 19.46 -11.12 -3.43
C GLU A 55 18.35 -10.35 -4.18
N TRP A 56 18.22 -10.55 -5.49
CA TRP A 56 17.11 -10.02 -6.26
C TRP A 56 15.77 -10.62 -5.79
N THR A 57 15.69 -11.96 -5.76
CA THR A 57 14.47 -12.72 -5.40
C THR A 57 14.10 -12.64 -3.92
N ARG A 58 15.04 -12.26 -3.04
CA ARG A 58 14.80 -12.02 -1.61
C ARG A 58 13.64 -11.06 -1.32
N TYR A 59 13.41 -10.08 -2.20
CA TYR A 59 12.26 -9.18 -2.15
C TYR A 59 11.52 -9.27 -3.47
N LEU A 60 10.33 -9.86 -3.45
CA LEU A 60 9.56 -10.18 -4.64
C LEU A 60 8.23 -9.42 -4.63
N THR A 61 7.93 -8.73 -5.72
CA THR A 61 6.59 -8.17 -5.97
C THR A 61 5.96 -8.89 -7.16
N LEU A 62 4.73 -9.35 -6.98
CA LEU A 62 3.93 -9.96 -8.03
C LEU A 62 2.86 -8.93 -8.45
N HIS A 63 2.81 -8.63 -9.75
CA HIS A 63 1.94 -7.61 -10.31
C HIS A 63 0.77 -8.20 -11.09
N LYS A 64 0.94 -9.39 -11.67
CA LYS A 64 -0.10 -10.10 -12.42
C LYS A 64 -0.10 -11.59 -12.12
N VAL A 65 -1.20 -12.27 -12.44
CA VAL A 65 -1.34 -13.73 -12.25
C VAL A 65 -0.22 -14.52 -12.94
N GLU A 66 0.32 -14.04 -14.07
CA GLU A 66 1.40 -14.70 -14.80
C GLU A 66 2.73 -14.73 -14.00
N ASP A 67 2.96 -13.77 -13.10
CA ASP A 67 4.18 -13.74 -12.28
C ASP A 67 4.22 -14.91 -11.29
N TRP A 68 3.06 -15.47 -10.88
CA TRP A 68 3.00 -16.70 -10.09
C TRP A 68 3.63 -17.88 -10.83
N LYS A 69 3.24 -18.07 -12.10
CA LYS A 69 3.77 -19.15 -12.92
C LYS A 69 5.29 -19.02 -13.04
N PHE A 70 5.78 -17.82 -13.31
CA PHE A 70 7.22 -17.57 -13.39
C PHE A 70 7.95 -17.86 -12.06
N ALA A 71 7.41 -17.40 -10.92
CA ALA A 71 8.02 -17.61 -9.61
C ALA A 71 8.05 -19.08 -9.18
N ILE A 72 7.03 -19.86 -9.56
CA ILE A 72 6.95 -21.32 -9.33
C ILE A 72 7.92 -22.05 -10.25
N ASP A 73 7.89 -21.79 -11.56
CA ASP A 73 8.73 -22.45 -12.56
C ASP A 73 10.24 -22.25 -12.27
N HIS A 74 10.62 -21.17 -11.59
CA HIS A 74 12.00 -20.86 -11.18
C HIS A 74 12.30 -21.09 -9.68
N ASN A 75 11.37 -21.69 -8.91
CA ASN A 75 11.52 -22.02 -7.49
C ASN A 75 11.97 -20.85 -6.57
N PHE A 76 11.52 -19.62 -6.87
CA PHE A 76 11.88 -18.43 -6.07
C PHE A 76 11.38 -18.52 -4.62
N ALA A 77 10.31 -19.27 -4.40
CA ALA A 77 9.79 -19.73 -3.11
C ALA A 77 10.85 -19.97 -2.02
N SER A 78 11.96 -20.63 -2.36
CA SER A 78 13.03 -21.00 -1.42
C SER A 78 14.03 -19.87 -1.10
N HIS A 79 13.80 -18.66 -1.61
CA HIS A 79 14.68 -17.51 -1.49
C HIS A 79 13.96 -16.21 -1.08
N VAL A 80 12.65 -16.09 -1.36
CA VAL A 80 11.84 -14.93 -0.98
C VAL A 80 11.78 -14.78 0.54
N ARG A 81 12.03 -13.56 1.00
CA ARG A 81 11.92 -13.15 2.41
C ARG A 81 10.87 -12.06 2.64
N SER A 82 10.73 -11.16 1.67
CA SER A 82 9.64 -10.19 1.60
C SER A 82 8.83 -10.41 0.32
N LEU A 83 7.53 -10.63 0.45
CA LEU A 83 6.60 -10.86 -0.66
C LEU A 83 5.54 -9.76 -0.68
N VAL A 84 5.35 -9.11 -1.83
CA VAL A 84 4.28 -8.15 -2.08
C VAL A 84 3.41 -8.70 -3.21
N ILE A 85 2.09 -8.72 -3.00
CA ILE A 85 1.12 -9.22 -3.98
C ILE A 85 0.12 -8.10 -4.26
N LYS A 86 0.10 -7.61 -5.51
CA LYS A 86 -0.82 -6.55 -5.96
C LYS A 86 -2.21 -7.09 -6.28
N GLU A 87 -3.19 -6.18 -6.36
CA GLU A 87 -4.62 -6.53 -6.44
C GLU A 87 -4.95 -7.46 -7.61
N ASP A 88 -4.34 -7.26 -8.78
CA ASP A 88 -4.52 -8.07 -9.99
C ASP A 88 -3.88 -9.45 -9.91
N THR A 89 -3.09 -9.71 -8.87
CA THR A 89 -2.35 -10.97 -8.67
C THR A 89 -3.00 -11.90 -7.64
N LEU A 90 -3.93 -11.40 -6.84
CA LEU A 90 -4.76 -12.23 -5.95
C LEU A 90 -5.86 -12.89 -6.79
N PRO A 91 -5.79 -14.21 -7.06
CA PRO A 91 -6.76 -14.84 -7.96
C PRO A 91 -8.16 -14.89 -7.33
N SER A 92 -9.18 -15.21 -8.12
CA SER A 92 -10.50 -15.54 -7.58
C SER A 92 -10.47 -16.88 -6.83
N TYR A 93 -11.36 -17.04 -5.83
CA TYR A 93 -11.33 -18.14 -4.85
C TYR A 93 -11.26 -19.56 -5.44
N THR A 94 -11.80 -19.77 -6.65
CA THR A 94 -11.74 -21.05 -7.39
C THR A 94 -10.36 -21.38 -7.96
N THR A 95 -9.57 -20.37 -8.34
CA THR A 95 -8.18 -20.53 -8.80
C THR A 95 -7.17 -20.46 -7.64
N VAL A 96 -7.54 -19.79 -6.55
CA VAL A 96 -6.75 -19.53 -5.33
C VAL A 96 -6.21 -20.78 -4.62
N LYS A 97 -7.04 -21.83 -4.48
CA LYS A 97 -6.82 -22.86 -3.44
C LYS A 97 -5.54 -23.69 -3.62
N ALA A 98 -5.00 -23.75 -4.84
CA ALA A 98 -3.76 -24.48 -5.13
C ALA A 98 -2.47 -23.63 -5.01
N HIS A 99 -2.57 -22.30 -5.05
CA HIS A 99 -1.41 -21.41 -5.18
C HIS A 99 -1.21 -20.44 -4.00
N LEU A 100 -2.25 -20.19 -3.20
CA LEU A 100 -2.19 -19.31 -2.02
C LEU A 100 -1.98 -20.07 -0.69
N ASP A 101 -1.17 -21.13 -0.70
CA ASP A 101 -0.70 -21.81 0.52
C ASP A 101 0.72 -21.38 0.90
N PHE A 102 0.88 -20.21 1.53
CA PHE A 102 2.20 -19.73 1.93
C PHE A 102 2.75 -20.39 3.20
N SER A 103 2.03 -21.37 3.76
CA SER A 103 2.46 -22.10 4.95
C SER A 103 3.73 -22.95 4.78
N GLN A 104 4.17 -23.13 3.52
CA GLN A 104 5.38 -23.88 3.13
C GLN A 104 6.60 -22.97 2.87
N PHE A 105 6.42 -21.65 2.80
CA PHE A 105 7.49 -20.70 2.49
C PHE A 105 8.10 -20.09 3.76
N ASP A 106 8.79 -20.94 4.53
CA ASP A 106 9.34 -20.62 5.86
C ASP A 106 10.33 -19.44 5.90
N LEU A 107 10.87 -18.99 4.77
CA LEU A 107 11.77 -17.82 4.72
C LEU A 107 11.03 -16.48 4.62
N ILE A 108 9.73 -16.46 4.29
CA ILE A 108 8.95 -15.24 4.17
C ILE A 108 8.66 -14.68 5.57
N HIS A 109 9.36 -13.60 5.93
CA HIS A 109 9.15 -12.86 7.17
C HIS A 109 8.23 -11.65 6.97
N THR A 110 8.13 -11.11 5.75
CA THR A 110 7.25 -9.96 5.44
C THR A 110 6.31 -10.32 4.29
N LEU A 111 5.01 -10.11 4.48
CA LEU A 111 3.98 -10.34 3.47
C LEU A 111 3.09 -9.11 3.36
N THR A 112 2.99 -8.56 2.16
CA THR A 112 2.07 -7.46 1.81
C THR A 112 1.03 -7.95 0.81
N LEU A 113 -0.26 -7.74 1.12
CA LEU A 113 -1.40 -8.16 0.32
C LEU A 113 -2.25 -6.94 -0.03
N ASP A 114 -2.39 -6.63 -1.31
CA ASP A 114 -3.29 -5.60 -1.80
C ASP A 114 -4.68 -6.22 -2.06
N CYS A 115 -5.54 -6.08 -1.07
CA CYS A 115 -6.81 -6.80 -0.97
C CYS A 115 -8.01 -6.09 -1.61
N HIS A 116 -7.80 -5.08 -2.47
CA HIS A 116 -8.88 -4.34 -3.13
C HIS A 116 -9.89 -5.24 -3.87
N ASN A 117 -9.45 -6.38 -4.39
CA ASN A 117 -10.31 -7.37 -5.06
C ASN A 117 -11.04 -8.36 -4.12
N ASP A 118 -11.08 -8.09 -2.80
CA ASP A 118 -11.78 -8.88 -1.78
C ASP A 118 -13.31 -8.72 -1.78
N VAL A 119 -13.86 -7.91 -2.68
CA VAL A 119 -15.30 -7.79 -2.95
C VAL A 119 -15.59 -7.97 -4.43
N GLY A 120 -16.84 -8.24 -4.77
CA GLY A 120 -17.32 -8.16 -6.16
C GLY A 120 -18.81 -8.40 -6.24
N HIS A 121 -19.38 -8.20 -7.43
CA HIS A 121 -20.79 -8.54 -7.66
C HIS A 121 -21.02 -10.04 -7.55
N SER A 122 -21.95 -10.41 -6.67
CA SER A 122 -22.43 -11.77 -6.53
C SER A 122 -23.30 -12.16 -7.71
N THR A 123 -22.98 -13.28 -8.34
CA THR A 123 -23.86 -13.93 -9.33
C THR A 123 -24.84 -14.92 -8.68
N SER A 124 -24.70 -15.23 -7.39
CA SER A 124 -25.25 -16.44 -6.78
C SER A 124 -26.67 -16.31 -6.20
N LEU A 125 -27.35 -15.16 -6.34
CA LEU A 125 -28.68 -14.93 -5.77
C LEU A 125 -29.71 -14.33 -6.75
N GLY A 126 -29.40 -14.25 -8.06
CA GLY A 126 -30.31 -13.71 -9.09
C GLY A 126 -30.55 -12.19 -9.03
N LEU A 127 -30.28 -11.57 -7.89
CA LEU A 127 -30.27 -10.11 -7.68
C LEU A 127 -29.01 -9.50 -8.32
N LYS A 128 -29.16 -9.00 -9.56
CA LYS A 128 -28.09 -8.24 -10.23
C LYS A 128 -27.67 -7.04 -9.37
N GLY A 129 -26.36 -6.88 -9.16
CA GLY A 129 -25.76 -5.71 -8.51
C GLY A 129 -25.40 -5.89 -7.03
N GLN A 130 -25.84 -6.96 -6.34
CA GLN A 130 -25.46 -7.18 -4.95
C GLN A 130 -23.96 -7.49 -4.83
N TRP A 131 -23.24 -6.74 -3.98
CA TRP A 131 -21.85 -7.00 -3.65
C TRP A 131 -21.72 -8.13 -2.60
N SER A 132 -20.64 -8.90 -2.68
CA SER A 132 -20.28 -9.90 -1.66
C SER A 132 -18.78 -9.93 -1.38
N TYR A 133 -18.42 -10.23 -0.12
CA TYR A 133 -17.05 -10.44 0.30
C TYR A 133 -16.53 -11.79 -0.22
N LYS A 134 -15.36 -11.75 -0.86
CA LYS A 134 -14.57 -12.88 -1.32
C LYS A 134 -13.48 -13.19 -0.30
N LYS A 135 -13.33 -14.46 0.05
CA LYS A 135 -12.24 -14.90 0.94
C LYS A 135 -10.92 -14.99 0.18
N ILE A 136 -10.17 -13.90 0.10
CA ILE A 136 -8.88 -13.85 -0.63
C ILE A 136 -7.64 -13.98 0.26
N ILE A 137 -7.78 -13.95 1.60
CA ILE A 137 -6.65 -14.06 2.52
C ILE A 137 -6.03 -15.48 2.41
N PRO A 138 -4.74 -15.60 2.05
CA PRO A 138 -4.04 -16.88 1.85
C PRO A 138 -3.83 -17.64 3.17
N ASN A 139 -3.31 -18.87 3.12
CA ASN A 139 -2.59 -19.36 4.31
C ASN A 139 -1.30 -18.58 4.47
N LEU A 140 -0.99 -18.17 5.70
CA LEU A 140 0.16 -17.34 6.02
C LEU A 140 1.41 -18.20 6.33
N PRO A 141 2.64 -17.69 6.10
CA PRO A 141 3.87 -18.35 6.51
C PRO A 141 3.97 -18.49 8.03
N ARG A 142 4.45 -19.63 8.52
CA ARG A 142 4.56 -19.90 9.98
C ARG A 142 5.52 -18.96 10.71
N ARG A 143 6.54 -18.48 10.00
CA ARG A 143 7.60 -17.60 10.52
C ARG A 143 7.40 -16.12 10.18
N LEU A 144 6.19 -15.75 9.74
CA LEU A 144 5.87 -14.37 9.37
C LEU A 144 6.05 -13.43 10.57
N LYS A 145 6.76 -12.32 10.34
CA LYS A 145 7.05 -11.25 11.30
C LYS A 145 6.27 -9.97 11.03
N SER A 146 6.04 -9.64 9.76
CA SER A 146 5.24 -8.48 9.35
C SER A 146 4.15 -8.91 8.37
N LEU A 147 2.90 -8.56 8.67
CA LEU A 147 1.76 -8.72 7.76
C LEU A 147 1.18 -7.34 7.45
N VAL A 148 1.14 -6.98 6.18
CA VAL A 148 0.55 -5.74 5.69
C VAL A 148 -0.62 -6.09 4.78
N ILE A 149 -1.83 -5.76 5.21
CA ILE A 149 -3.01 -5.73 4.35
C ILE A 149 -3.17 -4.30 3.84
N LEU A 150 -3.46 -4.13 2.56
CA LEU A 150 -3.76 -2.86 1.92
C LEU A 150 -5.12 -2.95 1.23
N ASN A 151 -5.83 -1.83 1.12
CA ASN A 151 -7.06 -1.68 0.35
C ASN A 151 -8.16 -2.73 0.60
N ALA A 152 -8.23 -3.39 1.77
CA ALA A 152 -9.29 -4.36 2.06
C ALA A 152 -10.65 -3.69 2.28
N HIS A 153 -11.72 -4.32 1.84
CA HIS A 153 -13.09 -3.94 2.21
C HIS A 153 -13.63 -4.85 3.33
N GLY A 154 -13.20 -6.12 3.33
CA GLY A 154 -13.59 -7.13 4.30
C GLY A 154 -13.19 -6.79 5.74
N PRO A 155 -13.81 -7.45 6.73
CA PRO A 155 -13.59 -7.14 8.14
C PRO A 155 -12.22 -7.63 8.64
N ASP A 156 -11.48 -6.74 9.29
CA ASP A 156 -10.14 -6.97 9.85
C ASP A 156 -10.07 -8.20 10.78
N LEU A 157 -11.17 -8.52 11.47
CA LEU A 157 -11.30 -9.70 12.33
C LEU A 157 -10.89 -11.00 11.61
N GLN A 158 -11.17 -11.14 10.32
CA GLN A 158 -10.77 -12.32 9.55
C GLN A 158 -9.24 -12.38 9.33
N VAL A 159 -8.57 -11.22 9.21
CA VAL A 159 -7.10 -11.12 9.14
C VAL A 159 -6.51 -11.49 10.50
N ILE A 160 -7.01 -10.89 11.58
CA ILE A 160 -6.51 -11.07 12.95
C ILE A 160 -6.62 -12.55 13.36
N GLN A 161 -7.81 -13.16 13.22
CA GLN A 161 -8.02 -14.58 13.54
C GLN A 161 -7.13 -15.52 12.70
N LYS A 162 -6.84 -15.15 11.46
CA LYS A 162 -5.93 -15.90 10.57
C LYS A 162 -4.48 -15.80 11.05
N ALA A 163 -4.03 -14.60 11.42
CA ALA A 163 -2.71 -14.35 11.99
C ALA A 163 -2.50 -15.09 13.32
N ILE A 164 -3.45 -14.99 14.26
CA ILE A 164 -3.41 -15.72 15.55
C ILE A 164 -3.20 -17.22 15.33
N LYS A 165 -3.96 -17.80 14.38
CA LYS A 165 -3.92 -19.24 14.11
C LYS A 165 -2.65 -19.73 13.41
N GLN A 166 -1.95 -18.87 12.65
CA GLN A 166 -0.88 -19.31 11.74
C GLN A 166 0.49 -18.65 11.99
N CYS A 167 0.53 -17.51 12.67
CA CYS A 167 1.69 -16.62 12.82
C CYS A 167 1.81 -16.09 14.26
N SER A 168 1.86 -16.98 15.26
CA SER A 168 2.00 -16.56 16.68
C SER A 168 3.26 -15.75 16.97
N GLY A 169 4.27 -15.80 16.10
CA GLY A 169 5.49 -15.01 16.14
C GLY A 169 5.44 -13.66 15.42
N LEU A 170 4.26 -13.19 14.98
CA LEU A 170 4.07 -11.91 14.29
C LEU A 170 4.43 -10.73 15.21
N GLU A 171 5.19 -9.76 14.69
CA GLU A 171 5.67 -8.57 15.41
C GLU A 171 5.05 -7.27 14.89
N SER A 172 4.64 -7.23 13.61
CA SER A 172 3.99 -6.08 12.99
C SER A 172 2.75 -6.49 12.20
N LEU A 173 1.66 -5.75 12.39
CA LEU A 173 0.41 -5.90 11.65
C LEU A 173 -0.08 -4.54 11.12
N THR A 174 -0.33 -4.45 9.83
CA THR A 174 -1.00 -3.31 9.19
C THR A 174 -2.34 -3.76 8.61
N LEU A 175 -3.41 -3.11 9.04
CA LEU A 175 -4.79 -3.34 8.61
C LEU A 175 -5.22 -2.15 7.73
N GLY A 176 -4.79 -2.20 6.47
CA GLY A 176 -5.09 -1.22 5.45
C GLY A 176 -6.43 -1.50 4.77
N ARG A 177 -7.45 -0.71 5.11
CA ARG A 177 -8.74 -0.69 4.41
C ARG A 177 -8.67 0.09 3.09
N CYS A 178 -9.60 -0.18 2.17
CA CYS A 178 -9.87 0.69 1.03
C CYS A 178 -10.57 1.95 1.56
N THR A 179 -10.23 3.14 1.06
CA THR A 179 -10.79 4.42 1.50
C THR A 179 -11.16 5.29 0.30
N LYS A 180 -11.87 6.41 0.53
CA LYS A 180 -12.15 7.41 -0.52
C LYS A 180 -10.87 8.07 -1.06
N PHE A 181 -9.78 8.07 -0.30
CA PHE A 181 -8.57 8.86 -0.56
C PHE A 181 -7.43 8.05 -1.21
N ASN A 182 -7.29 6.75 -0.90
CA ASN A 182 -6.16 5.93 -1.35
C ASN A 182 -6.30 5.27 -2.75
N ARG A 183 -7.22 5.73 -3.60
CA ARG A 183 -7.47 5.16 -4.94
C ARG A 183 -7.73 6.26 -6.00
N PRO A 184 -6.81 6.52 -6.95
CA PRO A 184 -6.95 7.59 -7.94
C PRO A 184 -8.19 7.51 -8.84
N ALA A 185 -8.63 6.29 -9.23
CA ALA A 185 -9.82 6.09 -10.05
C ALA A 185 -11.16 6.15 -9.26
N GLY A 186 -11.07 6.25 -7.93
CA GLY A 186 -12.15 5.93 -7.01
C GLY A 186 -12.46 4.43 -6.97
N CYS A 187 -13.04 3.97 -5.86
CA CYS A 187 -13.50 2.59 -5.73
C CYS A 187 -15.02 2.49 -5.99
N GLU A 188 -15.45 1.49 -6.76
CA GLU A 188 -16.87 1.28 -7.09
C GLU A 188 -17.70 0.79 -5.89
N PHE A 189 -17.08 0.04 -4.97
CA PHE A 189 -17.69 -0.35 -3.70
C PHE A 189 -18.06 0.89 -2.87
N TRP A 190 -17.15 1.86 -2.76
CA TRP A 190 -17.38 3.14 -2.09
C TRP A 190 -18.49 3.97 -2.75
N ARG A 191 -18.64 3.92 -4.09
CA ARG A 191 -19.78 4.55 -4.78
C ARG A 191 -21.11 3.85 -4.47
N SER A 192 -21.07 2.55 -4.17
CA SER A 192 -22.27 1.74 -3.88
C SER A 192 -22.74 1.86 -2.43
N PHE A 193 -21.82 2.13 -1.48
CA PHE A 193 -22.08 2.07 -0.03
C PHE A 193 -21.55 3.29 0.76
N PRO A 194 -21.70 4.54 0.30
CA PRO A 194 -20.95 5.70 0.81
C PRO A 194 -21.02 5.97 2.32
N ASN A 195 -21.99 5.39 3.02
CA ASN A 195 -22.23 5.56 4.47
C ASN A 195 -22.05 4.28 5.31
N ASP A 196 -21.74 3.12 4.71
CA ASP A 196 -21.74 1.80 5.38
C ASP A 196 -20.30 1.31 5.67
N HIS A 197 -19.51 2.16 6.35
CA HIS A 197 -18.07 1.97 6.47
C HIS A 197 -17.52 2.35 7.85
N ASP A 198 -17.13 1.34 8.66
CA ASP A 198 -16.43 1.49 9.95
C ASP A 198 -14.94 1.95 9.78
N SER A 199 -14.69 2.86 8.85
CA SER A 199 -13.35 3.42 8.58
C SER A 199 -13.19 4.84 9.15
N TYR A 200 -14.26 5.40 9.72
CA TYR A 200 -14.31 6.74 10.27
C TYR A 200 -15.03 6.72 11.61
N PHE A 201 -14.35 7.15 12.66
CA PHE A 201 -14.95 7.36 13.97
C PHE A 201 -14.72 8.82 14.35
N SER A 202 -15.81 9.54 14.64
CA SER A 202 -15.68 10.75 15.46
C SER A 202 -15.19 10.36 16.86
N GLY A 203 -14.78 11.33 17.69
CA GLY A 203 -14.19 11.05 19.01
C GLY A 203 -15.05 10.24 20.00
N GLN A 204 -16.30 9.89 19.65
CA GLN A 204 -17.19 9.06 20.45
C GLN A 204 -17.01 7.57 20.10
N GLY A 205 -16.78 6.73 21.12
CA GLY A 205 -16.63 5.28 20.95
C GLY A 205 -15.23 4.80 20.53
N VAL A 206 -14.26 5.72 20.46
CA VAL A 206 -12.85 5.44 20.16
C VAL A 206 -12.21 4.51 21.20
N ASP A 207 -12.59 4.66 22.46
CA ASP A 207 -12.24 3.79 23.58
C ASP A 207 -12.82 2.38 23.40
N GLY A 208 -14.10 2.27 23.04
CA GLY A 208 -14.77 1.00 22.73
C GLY A 208 -14.15 0.28 21.54
N TYR A 209 -13.85 1.00 20.45
CA TYR A 209 -13.13 0.47 19.29
C TYR A 209 -11.74 -0.04 19.67
N ALA A 210 -10.95 0.77 20.37
CA ALA A 210 -9.59 0.41 20.76
C ALA A 210 -9.56 -0.76 21.75
N ASN A 211 -10.55 -0.87 22.64
CA ASN A 211 -10.68 -2.00 23.57
C ASN A 211 -11.07 -3.30 22.84
N ALA A 212 -12.03 -3.23 21.91
CA ALA A 212 -12.42 -4.38 21.08
C ALA A 212 -11.24 -4.86 20.22
N LEU A 213 -10.55 -3.96 19.53
CA LEU A 213 -9.34 -4.28 18.76
C LEU A 213 -8.23 -4.85 19.66
N GLY A 214 -7.95 -4.20 20.79
CA GLY A 214 -6.95 -4.66 21.75
C GLY A 214 -7.24 -6.06 22.31
N THR A 215 -8.52 -6.39 22.51
CA THR A 215 -8.97 -7.73 22.91
C THR A 215 -8.72 -8.77 21.83
N GLU A 216 -9.09 -8.49 20.57
CA GLU A 216 -8.82 -9.40 19.44
C GLU A 216 -7.31 -9.61 19.22
N LEU A 217 -6.48 -8.60 19.45
CA LEU A 217 -5.02 -8.70 19.30
C LEU A 217 -4.34 -9.55 20.38
N GLN A 218 -5.00 -9.90 21.50
CA GLN A 218 -4.38 -10.70 22.58
C GLN A 218 -3.85 -12.07 22.14
N GLY A 219 -4.35 -12.62 21.02
CA GLY A 219 -3.83 -13.86 20.42
C GLY A 219 -2.47 -13.71 19.71
N LEU A 220 -1.90 -12.51 19.63
CA LEU A 220 -0.62 -12.19 18.96
C LEU A 220 0.43 -11.72 19.99
N PRO A 221 0.91 -12.58 20.91
CA PRO A 221 1.68 -12.16 22.09
C PRO A 221 3.03 -11.48 21.79
N ASN A 222 3.51 -11.53 20.55
CA ASN A 222 4.76 -10.90 20.10
C ASN A 222 4.52 -9.58 19.33
N LEU A 223 3.27 -9.12 19.20
CA LEU A 223 2.92 -7.95 18.39
C LEU A 223 3.42 -6.65 19.04
N LYS A 224 4.42 -6.04 18.41
CA LYS A 224 5.06 -4.77 18.79
C LYS A 224 4.45 -3.58 18.08
N ALA A 225 3.99 -3.74 16.85
CA ALA A 225 3.43 -2.65 16.04
C ALA A 225 2.07 -3.00 15.45
N ILE A 226 1.10 -2.10 15.61
CA ILE A 226 -0.20 -2.14 14.95
C ILE A 226 -0.39 -0.85 14.15
N PHE A 227 -0.85 -0.96 12.91
CA PHE A 227 -1.21 0.17 12.06
C PHE A 227 -2.63 -0.05 11.53
N VAL A 228 -3.59 0.81 11.85
CA VAL A 228 -4.98 0.70 11.39
C VAL A 228 -5.33 1.86 10.48
N ASN A 229 -5.81 1.54 9.27
CA ASN A 229 -6.27 2.54 8.31
C ASN A 229 -7.72 2.97 8.63
N VAL A 230 -7.87 3.56 9.81
CA VAL A 230 -9.10 4.10 10.37
C VAL A 230 -8.85 5.55 10.76
N TYR A 231 -9.65 6.46 10.23
CA TYR A 231 -9.56 7.88 10.54
C TYR A 231 -10.33 8.15 11.82
N LEU A 232 -9.65 8.64 12.85
CA LEU A 232 -10.25 9.08 14.11
C LEU A 232 -10.67 10.56 14.00
N THR A 233 -11.46 10.85 12.96
CA THR A 233 -11.86 12.21 12.53
C THR A 233 -13.35 12.22 12.20
N ASP A 234 -14.00 13.36 12.42
CA ASP A 234 -15.45 13.54 12.26
C ASP A 234 -15.93 13.23 10.83
N THR A 235 -17.07 12.54 10.69
CA THR A 235 -17.62 12.11 9.40
C THR A 235 -18.08 13.26 8.49
N LYS A 236 -18.23 14.49 9.01
CA LYS A 236 -18.48 15.69 8.19
C LYS A 236 -17.41 15.90 7.10
N TYR A 237 -16.17 15.49 7.37
CA TYR A 237 -15.04 15.61 6.44
C TYR A 237 -15.10 14.65 5.24
N LEU A 238 -16.06 13.72 5.21
CA LEU A 238 -16.28 12.79 4.09
C LEU A 238 -17.09 13.43 2.96
N SER A 239 -18.00 14.34 3.33
CA SER A 239 -18.83 15.12 2.41
C SER A 239 -18.07 16.25 1.70
N GLU A 240 -17.00 16.79 2.30
CA GLU A 240 -16.33 18.01 1.83
C GLU A 240 -15.32 17.81 0.68
N ALA A 241 -15.05 16.56 0.27
CA ALA A 241 -14.20 16.30 -0.90
C ALA A 241 -15.00 16.49 -2.21
N ASP A 242 -15.02 17.74 -2.67
CA ASP A 242 -15.52 18.21 -3.97
C ASP A 242 -14.84 17.47 -5.14
N PRO A 243 -15.56 17.05 -6.19
CA PRO A 243 -14.98 16.31 -7.31
C PRO A 243 -14.06 17.15 -8.22
N GLU A 244 -14.03 18.49 -8.09
CA GLU A 244 -13.23 19.36 -8.96
C GLU A 244 -11.70 19.27 -8.71
N ALA A 245 -11.27 18.84 -7.52
CA ALA A 245 -9.85 18.67 -7.21
C ALA A 245 -9.17 17.58 -8.07
N ALA A 246 -9.93 16.62 -8.60
CA ALA A 246 -9.42 15.56 -9.48
C ALA A 246 -9.24 15.99 -10.94
N ALA A 247 -9.73 17.17 -11.35
CA ALA A 247 -9.71 17.63 -12.74
C ALA A 247 -8.47 18.48 -13.10
N SER A 248 -7.62 18.84 -12.14
CA SER A 248 -6.51 19.81 -12.33
C SER A 248 -5.12 19.24 -12.07
N VAL A 249 -4.85 18.00 -12.51
CA VAL A 249 -3.49 17.44 -12.56
C VAL A 249 -3.24 16.79 -13.94
N VAL A 250 -2.42 17.48 -14.75
CA VAL A 250 -1.80 17.02 -16.01
C VAL A 250 -2.77 16.80 -17.19
N GLN A 251 -3.01 17.88 -17.95
CA GLN A 251 -2.95 17.75 -19.41
C GLN A 251 -1.52 17.37 -19.79
N ALA A 252 -1.34 16.25 -20.49
CA ALA A 252 -0.04 15.87 -21.04
C ALA A 252 0.42 16.88 -22.10
N PRO A 253 1.73 17.20 -22.20
CA PRO A 253 2.24 18.03 -23.30
C PRO A 253 1.96 17.37 -24.65
N GLN A 254 1.12 17.98 -25.48
CA GLN A 254 0.95 17.52 -26.85
C GLN A 254 2.18 17.92 -27.68
N LEU A 255 2.96 16.91 -28.07
CA LEU A 255 3.95 17.04 -29.14
C LEU A 255 3.24 16.99 -30.50
N PRO A 256 3.76 17.68 -31.53
CA PRO A 256 3.07 17.85 -32.80
C PRO A 256 2.99 16.54 -33.59
N PRO A 257 1.97 16.36 -34.46
CA PRO A 257 1.86 15.17 -35.29
C PRO A 257 2.98 15.12 -36.33
N GLU A 258 3.83 14.10 -36.25
CA GLU A 258 4.81 13.81 -37.30
C GLU A 258 4.08 13.35 -38.58
N SER A 259 4.37 14.04 -39.67
CA SER A 259 3.96 13.68 -41.03
C SER A 259 4.73 12.47 -41.54
N ASN A 260 4.05 11.58 -42.28
CA ASN A 260 4.68 10.85 -43.39
C ASN A 260 3.64 10.48 -44.48
N PRO A 261 4.08 10.20 -45.72
CA PRO A 261 3.29 10.51 -46.94
C PRO A 261 2.65 9.29 -47.64
N GLU A 262 1.96 9.59 -48.76
CA GLU A 262 1.47 8.67 -49.82
C GLU A 262 0.28 7.75 -49.44
N ILE A 263 -0.67 7.31 -50.29
CA ILE A 263 -1.19 7.57 -51.67
C ILE A 263 -2.55 6.81 -51.74
N GLU A 264 -3.66 7.16 -52.41
CA GLU A 264 -4.09 8.23 -53.34
C GLU A 264 -5.65 8.32 -53.34
N ASN A 265 -6.25 9.39 -53.93
CA ASN A 265 -7.62 9.43 -54.53
C ASN A 265 -8.87 9.20 -53.62
N ARG A 266 -10.06 9.84 -53.80
CA ARG A 266 -10.62 10.59 -54.96
C ARG A 266 -11.80 11.52 -54.55
N VAL A 267 -11.75 12.77 -54.99
CA VAL A 267 -12.85 13.65 -55.53
C VAL A 267 -14.28 13.60 -54.94
N SER A 268 -14.71 14.72 -54.34
CA SER A 268 -16.03 15.44 -54.44
C SER A 268 -16.39 16.13 -53.11
N LYS A 269 -17.07 17.27 -52.99
CA LYS A 269 -17.38 18.47 -53.81
C LYS A 269 -18.40 19.28 -52.98
N ASP A 270 -18.33 20.62 -53.02
CA ASP A 270 -19.43 21.56 -52.66
C ASP A 270 -19.96 21.56 -51.20
N ALA A 271 -20.51 22.64 -50.60
CA ALA A 271 -20.35 24.08 -50.83
C ALA A 271 -20.95 24.89 -49.65
N THR A 272 -20.52 26.16 -49.53
CA THR A 272 -21.29 27.33 -49.01
C THR A 272 -21.85 27.40 -47.57
N ASN A 273 -21.24 28.34 -46.82
CA ASN A 273 -21.87 29.56 -46.26
C ASN A 273 -22.48 29.62 -44.84
N ASN A 274 -22.19 30.81 -44.26
CA ASN A 274 -22.95 31.62 -43.29
C ASN A 274 -22.78 31.36 -41.77
N THR A 275 -22.82 32.37 -40.89
CA THR A 275 -22.48 33.83 -40.99
C THR A 275 -22.58 34.47 -39.58
N ILE A 276 -21.56 35.24 -39.19
CA ILE A 276 -21.53 36.33 -38.17
C ILE A 276 -22.04 36.07 -36.72
N GLY A 277 -21.21 36.48 -35.74
CA GLY A 277 -21.54 36.52 -34.31
C GLY A 277 -20.49 37.24 -33.45
N SER A 278 -20.16 38.49 -33.76
CA SER A 278 -19.30 39.39 -32.95
C SER A 278 -20.00 39.78 -31.63
N GLN A 279 -19.39 40.27 -30.52
CA GLN A 279 -18.13 40.99 -30.23
C GLN A 279 -17.80 40.85 -28.69
N PRO A 280 -16.90 41.62 -27.99
CA PRO A 280 -15.88 40.98 -27.13
C PRO A 280 -15.79 41.59 -25.67
N PRO A 281 -14.65 41.82 -24.97
CA PRO A 281 -14.52 41.45 -23.54
C PRO A 281 -14.27 42.60 -22.53
N VAL A 282 -14.61 42.36 -21.25
CA VAL A 282 -14.32 43.22 -20.07
C VAL A 282 -14.35 42.32 -18.81
N SER A 283 -13.55 42.46 -17.76
CA SER A 283 -12.18 42.98 -17.57
C SER A 283 -11.67 42.44 -16.21
N VAL A 284 -10.34 42.29 -16.10
CA VAL A 284 -9.49 42.10 -14.91
C VAL A 284 -10.18 42.28 -13.53
N GLY A 285 -10.26 41.18 -12.78
CA GLY A 285 -10.39 41.17 -11.33
C GLY A 285 -9.21 40.41 -10.71
N SER A 286 -8.12 41.11 -10.39
CA SER A 286 -6.93 40.49 -9.79
C SER A 286 -7.18 40.24 -8.30
N GLY A 287 -7.54 38.99 -7.96
CA GLY A 287 -7.65 38.52 -6.58
C GLY A 287 -6.43 37.67 -6.20
N MET A 288 -5.40 38.30 -5.63
CA MET A 288 -4.45 37.55 -4.81
C MET A 288 -5.16 37.12 -3.52
N MET A 289 -5.46 35.83 -3.38
CA MET A 289 -5.59 35.18 -2.08
C MET A 289 -4.40 34.24 -1.95
N GLU A 290 -3.31 34.71 -1.34
CA GLU A 290 -3.08 34.83 0.11
C GLU A 290 -2.52 33.51 0.66
N LEU A 291 -1.20 33.39 0.51
CA LEU A 291 -0.39 32.27 0.93
C LEU A 291 -0.02 32.42 2.44
N GLU A 292 -1.04 32.39 3.31
CA GLU A 292 -0.91 32.47 4.77
C GLU A 292 -1.95 31.53 5.43
N LYS A 293 -1.72 30.80 6.53
CA LYS A 293 -0.59 30.71 7.48
C LYS A 293 -0.29 29.25 7.83
N ARG A 294 0.99 28.88 8.01
CA ARG A 294 1.36 27.82 8.97
C ARG A 294 1.33 28.41 10.38
N GLY A 295 0.23 28.28 11.09
CA GLY A 295 0.13 28.80 12.47
C GLY A 295 -1.21 28.52 13.14
N THR A 296 -1.17 27.72 14.21
CA THR A 296 -2.32 27.16 14.94
C THR A 296 -2.99 25.99 14.22
N LYS A 297 -2.81 24.77 14.76
CA LYS A 297 -3.62 23.59 14.41
C LYS A 297 -5.11 23.92 14.55
N CYS A 298 -5.92 23.50 13.59
CA CYS A 298 -7.38 23.64 13.67
C CYS A 298 -7.90 22.96 14.95
N GLN A 299 -9.01 23.44 15.51
CA GLN A 299 -9.61 22.81 16.70
C GLN A 299 -9.90 21.32 16.46
N ASP A 300 -10.35 20.98 15.24
CA ASP A 300 -10.70 19.61 14.88
C ASP A 300 -9.46 18.72 14.66
N GLU A 301 -8.32 19.29 14.24
CA GLU A 301 -7.04 18.57 14.20
C GLU A 301 -6.59 18.15 15.61
N LYS A 302 -6.80 19.00 16.62
CA LYS A 302 -6.51 18.66 18.02
C LYS A 302 -7.46 17.59 18.57
N VAL A 303 -8.72 17.59 18.12
CA VAL A 303 -9.69 16.55 18.51
C VAL A 303 -9.32 15.20 17.90
N THR A 304 -8.91 15.16 16.63
CA THR A 304 -8.31 13.95 16.02
C THR A 304 -7.07 13.51 16.78
N GLU A 305 -6.16 14.43 17.10
CA GLU A 305 -4.91 14.11 17.81
C GLU A 305 -5.18 13.49 19.19
N GLU A 306 -6.18 14.00 19.92
CA GLU A 306 -6.60 13.45 21.21
C GLU A 306 -7.28 12.08 21.07
N ALA A 307 -8.13 11.89 20.06
CA ALA A 307 -8.74 10.59 19.78
C ALA A 307 -7.67 9.51 19.49
N GLU A 308 -6.65 9.83 18.70
CA GLU A 308 -5.49 8.95 18.45
C GLU A 308 -4.68 8.65 19.71
N ASN A 309 -4.49 9.64 20.59
CA ASN A 309 -3.82 9.44 21.88
C ASN A 309 -4.62 8.49 22.80
N VAL A 310 -5.95 8.68 22.88
CA VAL A 310 -6.85 7.80 23.65
C VAL A 310 -6.84 6.38 23.10
N ALA A 311 -6.98 6.22 21.78
CA ALA A 311 -6.94 4.91 21.12
C ALA A 311 -5.61 4.19 21.35
N ALA A 312 -4.48 4.88 21.14
CA ALA A 312 -3.16 4.32 21.38
C ALA A 312 -2.96 3.89 22.83
N LYS A 313 -3.38 4.71 23.80
CA LYS A 313 -3.30 4.36 25.22
C LYS A 313 -4.06 3.08 25.53
N VAL A 314 -5.33 2.99 25.11
CA VAL A 314 -6.16 1.79 25.33
C VAL A 314 -5.52 0.56 24.68
N LEU A 315 -4.95 0.68 23.47
CA LEU A 315 -4.23 -0.43 22.82
C LEU A 315 -2.97 -0.86 23.59
N PHE A 316 -2.19 0.08 24.14
CA PHE A 316 -1.00 -0.23 24.95
C PHE A 316 -1.37 -0.88 26.29
N ASP A 317 -2.46 -0.43 26.92
CA ASP A 317 -3.02 -0.99 28.16
C ASP A 317 -3.56 -2.42 27.92
N CYS A 318 -4.24 -2.66 26.79
CA CYS A 318 -4.77 -3.98 26.41
C CYS A 318 -3.70 -4.98 25.94
N HIS A 319 -2.60 -4.52 25.34
CA HIS A 319 -1.58 -5.38 24.72
C HIS A 319 -0.15 -5.03 25.22
N PRO A 320 0.35 -5.68 26.28
CA PRO A 320 1.60 -5.29 26.95
C PRO A 320 2.88 -5.33 26.08
N ALA A 321 2.91 -6.12 25.01
CA ALA A 321 4.05 -6.16 24.08
C ALA A 321 4.00 -5.06 23.00
N LEU A 322 2.91 -4.29 22.91
CA LEU A 322 2.72 -3.30 21.86
C LEU A 322 3.52 -2.02 22.15
N GLU A 323 4.53 -1.75 21.33
CA GLU A 323 5.43 -0.60 21.42
C GLU A 323 4.94 0.59 20.56
N THR A 324 4.26 0.31 19.44
CA THR A 324 3.83 1.31 18.45
C THR A 324 2.39 1.08 18.00
N ALA A 325 1.61 2.17 17.95
CA ALA A 325 0.27 2.21 17.37
C ALA A 325 0.19 3.32 16.32
N GLY A 326 -0.25 3.01 15.11
CA GLY A 326 -0.41 3.95 14.01
C GLY A 326 -1.84 4.04 13.50
N PHE A 327 -2.29 5.26 13.21
CA PHE A 327 -3.60 5.57 12.62
C PHE A 327 -3.38 6.36 11.33
N ILE A 328 -4.27 6.23 10.34
CA ILE A 328 -4.23 7.14 9.19
C ILE A 328 -4.72 8.53 9.62
N SER A 329 -3.97 9.56 9.24
CA SER A 329 -4.25 10.93 9.63
C SER A 329 -4.91 11.69 8.50
N TYR A 330 -6.17 12.14 8.70
CA TYR A 330 -6.85 13.03 7.76
C TYR A 330 -6.04 14.33 7.52
N TRP A 331 -5.32 14.80 8.53
CA TRP A 331 -4.52 16.03 8.50
C TRP A 331 -3.12 15.86 7.87
N SER A 332 -2.83 14.67 7.36
CA SER A 332 -1.58 14.40 6.63
C SER A 332 -1.67 14.86 5.18
N LYS A 333 -0.54 14.90 4.48
CA LYS A 333 -0.50 15.19 3.04
C LYS A 333 -1.35 14.16 2.29
N ASP A 334 -2.23 14.65 1.41
CA ASP A 334 -3.13 13.86 0.57
C ASP A 334 -4.09 12.93 1.37
N HIS A 335 -4.20 13.12 2.69
CA HIS A 335 -4.88 12.27 3.67
C HIS A 335 -4.28 10.86 3.85
N LEU A 336 -3.09 10.57 3.33
CA LEU A 336 -2.51 9.20 3.27
C LEU A 336 -1.41 8.88 4.29
N GLY A 337 -0.91 9.88 5.01
CA GLY A 337 0.14 9.72 6.01
C GLY A 337 -0.34 9.19 7.36
N TRP A 338 0.58 8.57 8.09
CA TRP A 338 0.34 7.96 9.40
C TRP A 338 0.60 8.91 10.57
N SER A 339 -0.33 8.98 11.51
CA SER A 339 -0.08 9.45 12.86
C SER A 339 0.42 8.28 13.71
N ILE A 340 1.64 8.40 14.24
CA ILE A 340 2.32 7.31 14.95
C ILE A 340 2.47 7.67 16.43
N ARG A 341 1.92 6.81 17.30
CA ARG A 341 2.07 6.87 18.74
C ARG A 341 3.01 5.76 19.19
N LYS A 342 3.95 6.09 20.07
CA LYS A 342 4.81 5.12 20.75
C LYS A 342 4.39 5.00 22.20
N ARG A 343 4.52 3.79 22.76
CA ARG A 343 4.43 3.57 24.20
C ARG A 343 5.45 4.48 24.87
N ARG A 344 5.02 5.30 25.84
CA ARG A 344 5.94 6.00 26.73
C ARG A 344 6.41 4.99 27.76
N GLU A 345 7.73 4.83 27.90
CA GLU A 345 8.28 4.09 29.02
C GLU A 345 8.01 4.88 30.30
N GLU A 346 7.35 4.30 31.31
CA GLU A 346 7.09 4.97 32.60
C GLU A 346 8.35 5.10 33.49
N ASN A 347 9.56 4.98 32.91
CA ASN A 347 10.83 4.96 33.60
C ASN A 347 11.85 5.96 33.00
N ASP A 348 11.55 7.25 33.07
CA ASP A 348 12.55 8.33 32.96
C ASP A 348 13.48 8.32 34.19
N ASN A 349 14.25 7.24 34.34
CA ASN A 349 15.30 7.06 35.35
C ASN A 349 16.29 5.95 34.95
N LYS A 350 16.83 6.02 33.73
CA LYS A 350 18.14 5.42 33.39
C LYS A 350 18.81 6.14 32.21
N SER A 351 20.12 6.27 32.29
CA SER A 351 20.96 7.05 31.37
C SER A 351 21.13 6.37 30.00
N PRO A 352 21.51 7.11 28.94
CA PRO A 352 21.62 6.54 27.60
C PRO A 352 22.93 5.77 27.43
N ASP A 353 22.84 4.47 27.14
CA ASP A 353 23.79 3.82 26.21
C ASP A 353 23.28 2.47 25.69
N HIS A 354 22.70 2.49 24.49
CA HIS A 354 23.05 1.61 23.36
C HIS A 354 22.04 1.81 22.22
N ARG A 355 22.52 2.19 21.03
CA ARG A 355 21.73 2.10 19.80
C ARG A 355 21.82 0.68 19.25
N GLU A 356 20.74 -0.08 19.35
CA GLU A 356 20.46 -1.12 18.38
C GLU A 356 19.68 -0.50 17.21
N GLU A 357 20.26 -0.54 16.01
CA GLU A 357 19.51 -0.28 14.78
C GLU A 357 18.61 -1.49 14.49
N GLN A 358 17.33 -1.39 14.86
CA GLN A 358 16.31 -2.39 14.48
C GLN A 358 15.59 -1.96 13.19
N ASP A 359 15.32 -2.94 12.32
CA ASP A 359 14.79 -2.83 10.93
C ASP A 359 13.40 -2.16 10.77
N VAL A 360 12.87 -1.50 11.81
CA VAL A 360 11.56 -0.80 11.81
C VAL A 360 11.50 0.32 10.76
N VAL A 361 12.64 0.90 10.39
CA VAL A 361 12.75 1.97 9.37
C VAL A 361 12.18 1.53 8.02
N GLY A 362 12.43 0.28 7.62
CA GLY A 362 11.98 -0.24 6.32
C GLY A 362 10.46 -0.33 6.17
N THR A 363 9.71 -0.52 7.26
CA THR A 363 8.24 -0.54 7.23
C THR A 363 7.66 0.86 7.09
N VAL A 364 8.29 1.87 7.72
CA VAL A 364 7.83 3.27 7.66
C VAL A 364 8.13 3.90 6.30
N GLU A 365 9.31 3.65 5.72
CA GLU A 365 9.63 4.15 4.37
C GLU A 365 8.75 3.52 3.29
N LEU A 366 8.45 2.21 3.38
CA LEU A 366 7.55 1.54 2.45
C LEU A 366 6.12 2.11 2.51
N LEU A 367 5.62 2.42 3.70
CA LEU A 367 4.31 3.05 3.93
C LEU A 367 4.25 4.53 3.55
N GLN A 368 5.38 5.17 3.22
CA GLN A 368 5.44 6.52 2.64
C GLN A 368 5.54 6.50 1.10
N SER A 369 5.74 5.33 0.50
CA SER A 369 5.81 5.09 -0.95
C SER A 369 4.56 4.43 -1.56
N ILE A 370 3.51 4.25 -0.76
CA ILE A 370 2.19 3.70 -1.14
C ILE A 370 1.16 4.81 -0.98
#